data_AF-A0A117M232-F1
#
_entry.id   AF-A0A117M232-F1
#
_cell.length_a   1.000
_cell.length_b   1.000
_cell.length_c   1.000
_cell.angle_alpha   90.00
_cell.angle_beta   90.00
_cell.angle_gamma   90.00
#
_symmetry.space_group_name_H-M   'P 1'
#
loop_
_entity.id
_entity.type
_entity.pdbx_description
1 polymer ?
#
loop_
_entity_poly.entity_id
_entity_poly.type
_entity_poly.pdbx_seq_one_letter_code
_entity_poly.pdbx_strand_id
1 'polypeptide(L)'
;MLQKYTIVAVIVLAVVIMLLSSRGLVEEFDPEMVYPAIEETAILFVNQHVLSGEVKVDHLELVAVEYAEVDWGEYSYEAQIEFSSSGSTESIFTSWYYRIRDDNIDLARYSFDGLEWFEP
;
A
#
# COMPACT_ATOMS: atom_id res chain seq x y z
N MET A 1 -14.89 38.13 -24.85
CA MET A 1 -15.82 37.10 -24.36
C MET A 1 -15.38 35.69 -24.76
N LEU A 2 -15.10 35.44 -26.05
CA LEU A 2 -14.66 34.12 -26.57
C LEU A 2 -13.52 33.46 -25.76
N GLN A 3 -12.48 34.22 -25.42
CA GLN A 3 -11.29 33.74 -24.70
C GLN A 3 -11.61 33.17 -23.30
N LYS A 4 -12.62 33.73 -22.60
CA LYS A 4 -13.06 33.22 -21.29
C LYS A 4 -13.74 31.86 -21.41
N TYR A 5 -14.59 31.68 -22.42
CA TYR A 5 -15.27 30.41 -22.67
C TYR A 5 -14.30 29.33 -23.17
N THR A 6 -13.28 29.69 -23.96
CA THR A 6 -12.22 28.76 -24.37
C THR A 6 -11.40 28.26 -23.18
N ILE A 7 -11.01 29.14 -22.25
CA ILE A 7 -10.28 28.72 -21.04
C ILE A 7 -11.13 27.76 -20.19
N VAL A 8 -12.40 28.09 -19.97
CA VAL A 8 -13.31 27.22 -19.21
C VAL A 8 -13.48 25.86 -19.90
N ALA A 9 -13.66 25.84 -21.23
CA ALA A 9 -13.79 24.59 -21.98
C ALA A 9 -12.53 23.72 -21.91
N VAL A 10 -11.34 24.32 -21.96
CA VAL A 10 -10.06 23.59 -21.82
C VAL A 10 -9.92 22.99 -20.41
N ILE A 11 -10.28 23.74 -19.36
CA ILE A 11 -10.24 23.23 -17.99
C ILE A 11 -11.21 22.07 -17.82
N VAL A 12 -12.45 22.21 -18.29
CA VAL A 12 -13.46 21.13 -18.20
C VAL A 12 -12.98 19.88 -18.95
N LEU A 13 -12.44 20.04 -20.16
CA LEU A 13 -11.90 18.92 -20.93
C LEU A 13 -10.73 18.23 -20.21
N ALA A 14 -9.81 19.00 -19.63
CA ALA A 14 -8.69 18.47 -18.86
C ALA A 14 -9.17 17.66 -17.65
N VAL A 15 -10.16 18.15 -16.91
CA VAL A 15 -10.78 17.42 -15.79
C VAL A 15 -11.43 16.12 -16.25
N VAL A 16 -12.17 16.15 -17.37
CA VAL A 16 -12.80 14.95 -17.92
C VAL A 16 -11.76 13.91 -18.34
N ILE A 17 -10.67 14.33 -18.99
CA ILE A 17 -9.58 13.42 -19.37
C ILE A 17 -8.91 12.82 -18.13
N MET A 18 -8.61 13.64 -17.10
CA MET A 18 -8.03 13.15 -15.84
C MET A 18 -8.93 12.11 -15.17
N LEU A 19 -10.25 12.38 -15.09
CA LEU A 19 -11.21 11.44 -14.50
C LEU A 19 -11.28 10.12 -15.27
N LEU A 20 -11.27 10.16 -16.60
CA LEU A 20 -11.28 8.96 -17.44
C LEU A 20 -9.98 8.16 -17.29
N SER A 21 -8.84 8.86 -17.19
CA SER A 21 -7.54 8.22 -16.97
C SER A 21 -7.48 7.50 -15.63
N SER A 22 -7.90 8.15 -14.54
CA SER A 22 -7.92 7.52 -13.21
C SER A 22 -8.90 6.35 -13.17
N ARG A 23 -10.03 6.43 -13.89
CA ARG A 23 -11.01 5.37 -13.93
C ARG A 23 -10.48 4.09 -14.56
N GLY A 24 -9.76 4.19 -15.70
CA GLY A 24 -9.16 3.02 -16.33
C GLY A 24 -8.15 2.33 -15.40
N LEU A 25 -7.33 3.10 -14.69
CA LEU A 25 -6.38 2.57 -13.72
C LEU A 25 -7.06 1.79 -12.59
N VAL A 26 -8.17 2.29 -12.04
CA VAL A 26 -8.90 1.60 -10.97
C VAL A 26 -9.63 0.35 -11.49
N GLU A 27 -10.21 0.40 -12.69
CA GLU A 27 -10.95 -0.73 -13.27
C GLU A 27 -10.06 -1.91 -13.70
N GLU A 28 -8.81 -1.65 -14.08
CA GLU A 28 -7.84 -2.68 -14.50
C GLU A 28 -6.90 -3.13 -13.38
N PHE A 29 -7.02 -2.55 -12.18
CA PHE A 29 -6.11 -2.82 -11.08
C PHE A 29 -6.27 -4.22 -10.50
N ASP A 30 -5.14 -4.89 -10.30
CA ASP A 30 -5.04 -6.17 -9.61
C ASP A 30 -4.42 -5.94 -8.22
N PRO A 31 -5.17 -6.06 -7.12
CA PRO A 31 -4.65 -5.81 -5.76
C PRO A 31 -3.44 -6.66 -5.39
N GLU A 32 -3.28 -7.86 -5.96
CA GLU A 32 -2.14 -8.73 -5.66
C GLU A 32 -0.81 -8.18 -6.20
N MET A 33 -0.85 -7.24 -7.15
CA MET A 33 0.35 -6.58 -7.68
C MET A 33 1.11 -5.75 -6.63
N VAL A 34 0.47 -5.44 -5.49
CA VAL A 34 1.03 -4.63 -4.40
C VAL A 34 1.89 -5.48 -3.44
N TYR A 35 1.75 -6.81 -3.44
CA TYR A 35 2.45 -7.68 -2.48
C TYR A 35 3.98 -7.49 -2.48
N PRO A 36 4.67 -7.41 -3.65
CA PRO A 36 6.11 -7.14 -3.66
C PRO A 36 6.47 -5.78 -3.04
N ALA A 37 5.62 -4.76 -3.22
CA ALA A 37 5.84 -3.45 -2.61
C ALA A 37 5.66 -3.48 -1.08
N ILE A 38 4.72 -4.29 -0.58
CA ILE A 38 4.56 -4.57 0.86
C ILE A 38 5.83 -5.24 1.39
N GLU A 39 6.33 -6.28 0.73
CA GLU A 39 7.56 -6.98 1.14
C GLU A 39 8.77 -6.05 1.19
N GLU A 40 9.03 -5.30 0.11
CA GLU A 40 10.14 -4.36 0.02
C GLU A 40 10.06 -3.28 1.10
N THR A 41 8.87 -2.72 1.32
CA THR A 41 8.65 -1.67 2.33
C THR A 41 8.76 -2.25 3.75
N ALA A 42 8.27 -3.47 3.97
CA ALA A 42 8.39 -4.17 5.24
C ALA A 42 9.86 -4.47 5.59
N ILE A 43 10.70 -4.85 4.63
CA ILE A 43 12.14 -5.03 4.85
C ILE A 43 12.77 -3.73 5.39
N LEU A 44 12.45 -2.59 4.77
CA LEU A 44 12.96 -1.29 5.22
C LEU A 44 12.45 -0.95 6.63
N PHE A 45 11.15 -1.17 6.87
CA PHE A 45 10.52 -0.93 8.16
C PHE A 45 11.15 -1.78 9.26
N VAL A 46 11.25 -3.11 9.08
CA VAL A 46 11.82 -4.03 10.06
C VAL A 46 13.28 -3.67 10.35
N ASN A 47 14.09 -3.46 9.31
CA ASN A 47 15.50 -3.09 9.51
C ASN A 47 15.64 -1.80 10.31
N GLN A 48 14.85 -0.76 10.01
CA GLN A 48 15.01 0.56 10.63
C GLN A 48 14.36 0.68 12.01
N HIS A 49 13.15 0.14 12.16
CA HIS A 49 12.28 0.40 13.32
C HIS A 49 12.20 -0.78 14.29
N VAL A 50 12.30 -2.02 13.81
CA VAL A 50 12.25 -3.22 14.67
C VAL A 50 13.65 -3.58 15.14
N LEU A 51 14.60 -3.69 14.21
CA LEU A 51 16.00 -4.06 14.47
C LEU A 51 16.92 -2.86 14.75
N SER A 52 16.36 -1.64 14.79
CA SER A 52 17.09 -0.39 15.07
C SER A 52 18.28 -0.10 14.13
N GLY A 53 18.36 -0.77 12.98
CA GLY A 53 19.45 -0.67 12.00
C GLY A 53 20.75 -1.38 12.39
N GLU A 54 20.83 -1.96 13.59
CA GLU A 54 22.05 -2.62 14.08
C GLU A 54 22.23 -4.01 13.45
N VAL A 55 21.11 -4.69 13.22
CA VAL A 55 21.05 -6.02 12.61
C VAL A 55 20.16 -5.93 11.37
N LYS A 56 20.54 -6.67 10.33
CA LYS A 56 19.73 -6.77 9.12
C LYS A 56 18.88 -8.03 9.14
N VAL A 57 17.74 -7.95 8.47
CA VAL A 57 16.93 -9.11 8.13
C VAL A 57 17.71 -10.00 7.16
N ASP A 58 17.83 -11.29 7.50
CA ASP A 58 18.46 -12.32 6.67
C ASP A 58 17.47 -12.85 5.63
N HIS A 59 16.20 -12.99 6.02
CA HIS A 59 15.10 -13.43 5.17
C HIS A 59 13.78 -12.82 5.66
N LEU A 60 12.91 -12.43 4.74
CA LEU A 60 11.55 -11.94 4.98
C LEU A 60 10.60 -12.65 4.02
N GLU A 61 9.44 -13.05 4.52
CA GLU A 61 8.39 -13.70 3.75
C GLU A 61 7.02 -13.15 4.14
N LEU A 62 6.20 -12.87 3.12
CA LEU A 62 4.80 -12.54 3.27
C LEU A 62 3.97 -13.84 3.40
N VAL A 63 3.59 -14.18 4.63
CA VAL A 63 2.96 -15.47 4.95
C VAL A 63 1.47 -15.49 4.63
N ALA A 64 0.80 -14.38 4.90
CA ALA A 64 -0.62 -14.21 4.61
C ALA A 64 -0.92 -12.75 4.30
N VAL A 65 -1.81 -12.51 3.35
CA VAL A 65 -2.35 -11.18 3.05
C VAL A 65 -3.85 -11.30 2.81
N GLU A 66 -4.59 -10.42 3.45
CA GLU A 66 -5.97 -10.13 3.11
C GLU A 66 -6.07 -8.67 2.67
N TYR A 67 -6.85 -8.40 1.63
CA TYR A 67 -7.08 -7.04 1.15
C TYR A 67 -8.56 -6.74 0.99
N ALA A 68 -8.91 -5.46 1.12
CA ALA A 68 -10.25 -4.96 0.89
C ALA A 68 -10.19 -3.57 0.25
N GLU A 69 -11.12 -3.29 -0.67
CA GLU A 69 -11.32 -1.92 -1.16
C GLU A 69 -12.07 -1.12 -0.09
N VAL A 70 -11.46 -0.03 0.38
CA VAL A 70 -12.02 0.82 1.45
C VAL A 70 -12.58 2.14 0.92
N ASP A 71 -12.05 2.62 -0.21
CA ASP A 71 -12.60 3.71 -1.03
C ASP A 71 -12.21 3.47 -2.49
N TRP A 72 -12.80 4.22 -3.43
CA TRP A 72 -12.58 4.02 -4.85
C TRP A 72 -11.11 4.19 -5.25
N GLY A 73 -10.46 3.06 -5.53
CA GLY A 73 -9.03 3.00 -5.84
C GLY A 73 -8.10 3.12 -4.62
N GLU A 74 -8.62 2.88 -3.42
CA GLU A 74 -7.88 2.74 -2.17
C GLU A 74 -8.15 1.37 -1.55
N TYR A 75 -7.07 0.66 -1.25
CA TYR A 75 -7.12 -0.71 -0.74
C TYR A 75 -6.38 -0.79 0.60
N SER A 76 -7.01 -1.41 1.59
CA SER A 76 -6.34 -1.84 2.81
C SER A 76 -5.74 -3.23 2.61
N TYR A 77 -4.57 -3.48 3.17
CA TYR A 77 -3.90 -4.79 3.20
C TYR A 77 -3.50 -5.14 4.61
N GLU A 78 -4.01 -6.24 5.12
CA GLU A 78 -3.58 -6.86 6.37
C GLU A 78 -2.61 -8.00 6.02
N ALA A 79 -1.31 -7.78 6.24
CA ALA A 79 -0.22 -8.70 5.98
C ALA A 79 0.46 -9.30 7.24
N GLN A 80 0.45 -10.62 7.38
CA GLN A 80 1.34 -11.33 8.30
C GLN A 80 2.69 -11.54 7.60
N ILE A 81 3.75 -11.09 8.26
CA ILE A 81 5.12 -11.12 7.75
C ILE A 81 5.97 -11.91 8.73
N GLU A 82 6.69 -12.90 8.24
CA GLU A 82 7.76 -13.56 8.99
C GLU A 82 9.10 -13.01 8.55
N PHE A 83 9.96 -12.70 9.52
CA PHE A 83 11.32 -12.28 9.23
C PHE A 83 12.30 -13.01 10.15
N SER A 84 13.48 -13.30 9.62
CA SER A 84 14.57 -13.88 10.39
C SER A 84 15.75 -12.93 10.48
N SER A 85 16.37 -12.90 11.65
CA SER A 85 17.55 -12.10 11.92
C SER A 85 18.40 -12.78 12.98
N SER A 86 19.69 -12.93 12.71
CA SER A 86 20.65 -13.56 13.65
C SER A 86 20.24 -14.97 14.11
N GLY A 87 19.54 -15.71 13.25
CA GLY A 87 19.08 -17.07 13.53
C GLY A 87 17.81 -17.19 14.38
N SER A 88 17.14 -16.07 14.70
CA SER A 88 15.78 -16.04 15.26
C SER A 88 14.79 -15.74 14.15
N THR A 89 13.60 -16.33 14.20
CA THR A 89 12.46 -16.00 13.34
C THR A 89 11.36 -15.38 14.20
N GLU A 90 10.85 -14.25 13.75
CA GLU A 90 9.78 -13.50 14.39
C GLU A 90 8.66 -13.23 13.39
N SER A 91 7.45 -13.03 13.89
CA SER A 91 6.30 -12.62 13.09
C SER A 91 5.90 -11.21 13.46
N ILE A 92 5.57 -10.42 12.44
CA ILE A 92 4.97 -9.11 12.59
C ILE A 92 3.74 -9.03 11.71
N PHE A 93 2.71 -8.43 12.26
CA PHE A 93 1.44 -8.23 11.61
C PHE A 93 1.35 -6.75 11.24
N THR A 94 1.14 -6.44 9.95
CA THR A 94 1.16 -5.08 9.40
C THR A 94 -0.09 -4.72 8.58
N SER A 95 -0.66 -3.55 8.82
CA SER A 95 -1.78 -2.99 8.06
C SER A 95 -1.28 -1.88 7.15
N TRP A 96 -1.65 -1.89 5.87
CA TRP A 96 -1.20 -0.96 4.84
C TRP A 96 -2.38 -0.35 4.09
N TYR A 97 -2.20 0.87 3.59
CA TYR A 97 -3.10 1.47 2.60
C TYR A 97 -2.35 1.70 1.30
N TYR A 98 -2.91 1.22 0.19
CA TYR A 98 -2.43 1.53 -1.15
C TYR A 98 -3.45 2.39 -1.89
N ARG A 99 -2.98 3.49 -2.49
CA ARG A 99 -3.79 4.41 -3.28
C ARG A 99 -3.32 4.40 -4.74
N ILE A 100 -4.16 3.86 -5.64
CA ILE A 100 -3.86 3.73 -7.08
C ILE A 100 -3.55 5.09 -7.71
N ARG A 101 -4.30 6.13 -7.34
CA ARG A 101 -4.18 7.46 -7.93
C ARG A 101 -2.81 8.10 -7.70
N ASP A 102 -2.20 7.79 -6.56
CA ASP A 102 -0.93 8.37 -6.13
C ASP A 102 0.24 7.38 -6.26
N ASP A 103 -0.05 6.12 -6.61
CA ASP A 103 0.88 4.98 -6.58
C ASP A 103 1.68 4.95 -5.27
N ASN A 104 0.96 5.05 -4.14
CA ASN A 104 1.57 5.18 -2.83
C ASN A 104 1.07 4.10 -1.88
N ILE A 105 2.01 3.53 -1.11
CA ILE A 105 1.75 2.58 -0.03
C ILE A 105 2.20 3.15 1.30
N ASP A 106 1.32 3.13 2.30
CA ASP A 106 1.62 3.63 3.64
C ASP A 106 1.36 2.55 4.69
N LEU A 107 2.28 2.38 5.64
CA LEU A 107 2.06 1.56 6.83
C LEU A 107 1.10 2.28 7.78
N ALA A 108 -0.06 1.69 8.04
CA ALA A 108 -1.07 2.22 8.94
C ALA A 108 -0.81 1.78 10.39
N ARG A 109 -0.58 0.49 10.61
CA ARG A 109 -0.40 -0.12 11.94
C ARG A 109 0.50 -1.35 11.87
N TYR A 110 1.09 -1.71 13.02
CA TYR A 110 1.76 -3.00 13.17
C TYR A 110 1.62 -3.54 14.60
N SER A 111 1.71 -4.86 14.76
CA SER A 111 1.80 -5.54 16.06
C SER A 111 2.63 -6.82 15.96
N PHE A 112 3.16 -7.28 17.09
CA PHE A 112 3.86 -8.56 17.23
C PHE A 112 2.95 -9.68 17.76
N ASP A 113 1.79 -9.35 18.33
CA ASP A 113 0.91 -10.32 19.00
C ASP A 113 -0.29 -10.76 18.14
N GLY A 114 -0.59 -10.05 17.04
CA GLY A 114 -1.70 -10.36 16.13
C GLY A 114 -3.09 -10.28 16.78
N LEU A 115 -3.23 -9.71 17.99
CA LEU A 115 -4.47 -9.79 18.77
C LEU A 115 -5.58 -8.84 18.31
N GLU A 116 -5.25 -7.82 17.49
CA GLU A 116 -6.21 -6.81 16.99
C GLU A 116 -6.58 -6.99 15.50
N TRP A 117 -6.31 -8.14 14.91
CA TRP A 117 -6.27 -8.32 13.45
C TRP A 117 -7.57 -8.70 12.75
N PHE A 118 -8.58 -9.16 13.49
CA PHE A 118 -9.82 -9.69 12.93
C PHE A 118 -11.06 -9.02 13.53
N GLU A 119 -11.10 -7.69 13.62
CA GLU A 119 -12.40 -7.02 13.79
C GLU A 119 -12.99 -6.71 12.39
N PRO A 120 -14.18 -7.27 12.07
CA PRO A 120 -14.83 -7.14 10.76
C PRO A 120 -15.41 -5.74 10.48
#